data_AF-A0A965W0J0-F1
#
_entry.id   AF-A0A965W0J0-F1
#
_cell.length_a   1.000
_cell.length_b   1.000
_cell.length_c   1.000
_cell.angle_alpha   90.00
_cell.angle_beta   90.00
_cell.angle_gamma   90.00
#
_symmetry.space_group_name_H-M   'P 1'
#
loop_
_entity.id
_entity.type
_entity.pdbx_description
1 polymer ?
#
loop_
_entity_poly.entity_id
_entity_poly.type
_entity_poly.pdbx_seq_one_letter_code
_entity_poly.pdbx_strand_id
1 'polypeptide(L)'
;MIDKAKIHQFFNPFQQVSIAPLIVFRIIFGALMLIGTSRFILNGWVQKLYIEPTFFFPFLGFEWVKPLPGNWMFLPFILLFVSALFFMLGFFYRIASVVLFLSFTYIELLDKTNYLNHYYFVSLVAFLMQFLPANRYCSLDVYLNLTPKQFIVSKWNIGILKFQLGIVYVFAGIAKLNSDWLFDANPLKIWLQAHHHLPVV
;
A
#
# COMPACT_ATOMS: atom_id res chain seq x y z
N MET A 1 -10.11 -33.56 21.40
CA MET A 1 -9.53 -32.61 22.37
C MET A 1 -8.62 -31.66 21.61
N ILE A 2 -8.93 -30.35 21.57
CA ILE A 2 -8.02 -29.39 20.95
C ILE A 2 -6.85 -29.19 21.92
N ASP A 3 -5.64 -29.47 21.46
CA ASP A 3 -4.41 -29.32 22.23
C ASP A 3 -4.14 -27.84 22.49
N LYS A 4 -4.42 -27.40 23.73
CA LYS A 4 -4.25 -26.01 24.16
C LYS A 4 -2.80 -25.53 24.00
N ALA A 5 -1.81 -26.41 24.10
CA ALA A 5 -0.41 -26.05 23.90
C ALA A 5 -0.11 -25.66 22.44
N LYS A 6 -0.71 -26.37 21.47
CA LYS A 6 -0.62 -26.01 20.05
C LYS A 6 -1.28 -24.67 19.74
N ILE A 7 -2.39 -24.33 20.42
CA ILE A 7 -3.04 -23.02 20.28
C ILE A 7 -2.10 -21.92 20.78
N HIS A 8 -1.55 -22.05 22.00
CA HIS A 8 -0.65 -21.04 22.55
C HIS A 8 0.61 -20.85 21.69
N GLN A 9 1.18 -21.93 21.17
CA GLN A 9 2.31 -21.86 20.26
C GLN A 9 1.94 -21.20 18.93
N PHE A 10 0.74 -21.47 18.38
CA PHE A 10 0.26 -20.84 17.16
C PHE A 10 0.07 -19.33 17.32
N PHE A 11 -0.42 -18.86 18.47
CA PHE A 11 -0.63 -17.43 18.71
C PHE A 11 0.62 -16.70 19.24
N ASN A 12 1.75 -17.38 19.47
CA ASN A 12 2.97 -16.73 19.95
C ASN A 12 3.57 -15.78 18.88
N PRO A 13 3.55 -14.44 19.10
CA PRO A 13 4.04 -13.46 18.13
C PRO A 13 5.58 -13.43 18.02
N PHE A 14 6.29 -13.97 19.02
CA PHE A 14 7.76 -13.98 19.08
C PHE A 14 8.38 -15.26 18.52
N GLN A 15 7.56 -16.21 18.07
CA GLN A 15 8.02 -17.40 17.37
C GLN A 15 8.88 -16.99 16.16
N GLN A 16 10.05 -17.61 16.00
CA GLN A 16 10.91 -17.36 14.85
C GLN A 16 10.37 -18.11 13.62
N VAL A 17 10.21 -17.39 12.52
CA VAL A 17 9.70 -17.90 11.24
C VAL A 17 10.56 -17.39 10.09
N SER A 18 10.50 -18.03 8.92
CA SER A 18 11.24 -17.56 7.73
C SER A 18 10.88 -16.12 7.38
N ILE A 19 11.90 -15.31 7.03
CA ILE A 19 11.72 -13.93 6.56
C ILE A 19 11.13 -13.86 5.14
N ALA A 20 11.18 -14.95 4.37
CA ALA A 20 10.84 -14.97 2.95
C ALA A 20 9.50 -14.30 2.59
N PRO A 21 8.37 -14.50 3.32
CA PRO A 21 7.11 -13.85 3.00
C PRO A 21 7.18 -12.31 3.08
N LEU A 22 7.94 -11.78 4.04
CA LEU A 22 8.14 -10.33 4.18
C LEU A 22 8.95 -9.75 3.02
N ILE A 23 9.95 -10.49 2.54
CA ILE A 23 10.77 -10.10 1.38
C ILE A 23 9.94 -10.11 0.09
N VAL A 24 9.18 -11.17 -0.14
CA VAL A 24 8.28 -11.27 -1.30
C VAL A 24 7.27 -10.13 -1.28
N PHE A 25 6.70 -9.83 -0.10
CA PHE A 25 5.80 -8.70 0.07
C PHE A 25 6.47 -7.37 -0.30
N ARG A 26 7.71 -7.11 0.18
CA ARG A 26 8.48 -5.91 -0.18
C ARG A 26 8.63 -5.75 -1.69
N ILE A 27 9.02 -6.82 -2.39
CA ILE A 27 9.26 -6.80 -3.83
C ILE A 27 7.95 -6.55 -4.58
N ILE A 28 6.89 -7.29 -4.27
CA ILE A 28 5.59 -7.13 -4.94
C ILE A 28 5.00 -5.75 -4.66
N PHE A 29 5.01 -5.30 -3.41
CA PHE A 29 4.50 -3.97 -3.04
C PHE A 29 5.31 -2.86 -3.72
N GLY A 30 6.64 -2.94 -3.69
CA GLY A 30 7.50 -1.98 -4.40
C GLY A 30 7.26 -1.97 -5.90
N ALA A 31 7.08 -3.13 -6.53
CA ALA A 31 6.76 -3.24 -7.95
C ALA A 31 5.39 -2.61 -8.28
N LEU A 32 4.36 -2.88 -7.46
CA LEU A 32 3.04 -2.26 -7.60
C LEU A 32 3.12 -0.74 -7.51
N MET A 33 3.88 -0.21 -6.55
CA MET A 33 4.09 1.23 -6.41
C MET A 33 4.83 1.83 -7.60
N LEU A 34 5.88 1.16 -8.09
CA LEU A 34 6.67 1.60 -9.22
C LEU A 34 5.84 1.64 -10.50
N ILE A 35 5.13 0.56 -10.82
CA ILE A 35 4.27 0.43 -12.00
C ILE A 35 3.10 1.42 -11.91
N GLY A 36 2.47 1.50 -10.75
CA GLY A 36 1.35 2.43 -10.50
C GLY A 36 1.76 3.88 -10.72
N THR A 37 2.89 4.29 -10.15
CA THR A 37 3.44 5.65 -10.31
C THR A 37 3.83 5.92 -11.75
N SER A 38 4.50 4.98 -12.41
CA SER A 38 4.86 5.08 -13.84
C SER A 38 3.61 5.31 -14.70
N ARG A 39 2.59 4.48 -14.52
CA ARG A 39 1.31 4.59 -15.24
C ARG A 39 0.65 5.94 -15.00
N PHE A 40 0.66 6.41 -13.75
CA PHE A 40 0.06 7.70 -13.38
C PHE A 40 0.72 8.87 -14.12
N ILE A 41 2.06 8.88 -14.18
CA ILE A 41 2.83 9.89 -14.90
C ILE A 41 2.57 9.79 -16.42
N LEU A 42 2.67 8.58 -16.99
CA LEU A 42 2.53 8.36 -18.44
C LEU A 42 1.14 8.71 -18.97
N ASN A 43 0.08 8.55 -18.15
CA ASN A 43 -1.28 8.96 -18.51
C ASN A 43 -1.51 10.48 -18.45
N GLY A 44 -0.50 11.26 -18.05
CA GLY A 44 -0.61 12.71 -17.87
C GLY A 44 -1.49 13.11 -16.69
N TRP A 45 -1.74 12.20 -15.74
CA TRP A 45 -2.63 12.47 -14.61
C TRP A 45 -2.04 13.45 -13.60
N VAL A 46 -0.70 13.57 -13.53
CA VAL A 46 -0.06 14.62 -12.71
C VAL A 46 -0.55 16.01 -13.14
N GLN A 47 -0.53 16.27 -14.46
CA GLN A 47 -0.98 17.55 -15.03
C GLN A 47 -2.48 17.76 -14.78
N LYS A 48 -3.30 16.78 -15.19
CA LYS A 48 -4.76 16.87 -15.16
C LYS A 48 -5.35 16.96 -13.76
N LEU A 49 -4.75 16.30 -12.78
CA LEU A 49 -5.32 16.16 -11.44
C LEU A 49 -4.68 17.08 -10.40
N TYR A 50 -3.46 17.59 -10.63
CA TYR A 50 -2.74 18.37 -9.62
C TYR A 50 -2.16 19.71 -10.10
N ILE A 51 -2.17 19.98 -11.41
CA ILE A 51 -1.65 21.24 -11.96
C ILE A 51 -2.75 22.10 -12.59
N GLU A 52 -3.61 21.50 -13.43
CA GLU A 52 -4.70 22.20 -14.10
C GLU A 52 -5.85 22.65 -13.18
N PRO A 53 -6.25 21.88 -12.13
CA PRO A 53 -7.34 22.29 -11.26
C PRO A 53 -7.04 23.59 -10.52
N THR A 54 -8.05 24.46 -10.43
CA THR A 54 -7.95 25.77 -9.75
C THR A 54 -8.35 25.70 -8.28
N PHE A 55 -8.98 24.61 -7.85
CA PHE A 55 -9.44 24.38 -6.48
C PHE A 55 -9.26 22.91 -6.10
N PHE A 56 -8.88 22.67 -4.84
CA PHE A 56 -8.64 21.34 -4.28
C PHE A 56 -9.46 21.18 -3.00
N PHE A 57 -9.99 19.98 -2.76
CA PHE A 57 -10.78 19.70 -1.57
C PHE A 57 -9.89 19.09 -0.48
N PRO A 58 -9.50 19.84 0.55
CA PRO A 58 -8.60 19.32 1.58
C PRO A 58 -9.29 18.28 2.47
N PHE A 59 -8.48 17.42 3.07
CA PHE A 59 -8.91 16.58 4.18
C PHE A 59 -8.98 17.38 5.48
N LEU A 60 -9.94 17.02 6.34
CA LEU A 60 -10.09 17.62 7.66
C LEU A 60 -8.80 17.42 8.49
N GLY A 61 -8.21 18.50 8.99
CA GLY A 61 -6.94 18.50 9.74
C GLY A 61 -5.68 18.54 8.86
N PHE A 62 -5.83 18.50 7.54
CA PHE A 62 -4.74 18.59 6.55
C PHE A 62 -4.95 19.74 5.57
N GLU A 63 -5.72 20.77 5.93
CA GLU A 63 -6.00 21.95 5.09
C GLU A 63 -4.75 22.78 4.76
N TRP A 64 -3.66 22.56 5.50
CA TRP A 64 -2.35 23.15 5.26
C TRP A 64 -1.58 22.45 4.13
N VAL A 65 -1.96 21.22 3.75
CA VAL A 65 -1.35 20.48 2.65
C VAL A 65 -1.87 21.05 1.33
N LYS A 66 -0.97 21.58 0.51
CA LYS A 66 -1.30 22.23 -0.77
C LYS A 66 -0.39 21.72 -1.88
N PRO A 67 -0.89 21.63 -3.13
CA PRO A 67 -0.07 21.23 -4.26
C PRO A 67 1.10 22.17 -4.48
N LEU A 68 2.20 21.63 -4.99
CA LEU A 68 3.35 22.44 -5.40
C LEU A 68 3.00 23.21 -6.68
N PRO A 69 3.53 24.43 -6.85
CA PRO A 69 3.15 25.28 -7.98
C PRO A 69 3.68 24.72 -9.31
N GLY A 70 2.79 24.56 -10.29
CA GLY A 70 3.12 24.20 -11.67
C GLY A 70 3.95 22.91 -11.75
N ASN A 71 5.04 22.97 -12.52
CA ASN A 71 5.88 21.79 -12.78
C ASN A 71 6.59 21.25 -11.54
N TRP A 72 6.67 22.01 -10.44
CA TRP A 72 7.20 21.48 -9.18
C TRP A 72 6.35 20.33 -8.63
N MET A 73 5.09 20.21 -9.06
CA MET A 73 4.22 19.10 -8.69
C MET A 73 4.72 17.74 -9.20
N PHE A 74 5.61 17.68 -10.20
CA PHE A 74 6.24 16.42 -10.61
C PHE A 74 7.27 15.89 -9.61
N LEU A 75 7.84 16.75 -8.75
CA LEU A 75 8.87 16.38 -7.78
C LEU A 75 8.42 15.24 -6.83
N PRO A 76 7.26 15.30 -6.13
CA PRO A 76 6.79 14.21 -5.27
C PRO A 76 6.56 12.90 -6.05
N PHE A 77 6.16 12.95 -7.32
CA PHE A 77 6.01 11.76 -8.16
C PHE A 77 7.36 11.14 -8.55
N ILE A 78 8.36 11.97 -8.84
CA ILE A 78 9.74 11.49 -9.10
C ILE A 78 10.32 10.87 -7.83
N LEU A 79 10.16 11.52 -6.67
CA LEU A 79 10.60 10.99 -5.38
C LEU A 79 9.90 9.66 -5.06
N LEU A 80 8.59 9.57 -5.32
CA LEU A 80 7.82 8.34 -5.16
C LEU A 80 8.33 7.23 -6.09
N PHE A 81 8.59 7.54 -7.36
CA PHE A 81 9.12 6.57 -8.34
C PHE A 81 10.49 6.03 -7.91
N VAL A 82 11.43 6.92 -7.59
CA VAL A 82 12.80 6.53 -7.19
C VAL A 82 12.78 5.75 -5.87
N SER A 83 12.01 6.21 -4.89
CA SER A 83 11.89 5.51 -3.61
C SER A 83 11.20 4.16 -3.75
N ALA A 84 10.22 3.99 -4.64
CA ALA A 84 9.60 2.69 -4.93
C ALA A 84 10.60 1.70 -5.53
N LEU A 85 11.44 2.16 -6.46
CA LEU A 85 12.51 1.34 -7.03
C LEU A 85 13.51 0.90 -5.95
N PHE A 86 13.99 1.84 -5.13
CA PHE A 86 14.94 1.54 -4.05
C PHE A 86 14.32 0.64 -2.98
N PHE A 87 13.06 0.87 -2.62
CA PHE A 87 12.31 0.03 -1.70
C PHE A 87 12.17 -1.41 -2.22
N MET A 88 11.80 -1.58 -3.49
CA MET A 88 11.68 -2.89 -4.15
C MET A 88 13.00 -3.67 -4.10
N LEU A 89 14.09 -3.02 -4.51
CA LEU A 89 15.44 -3.60 -4.50
C LEU A 89 16.03 -3.77 -3.10
N GLY A 90 15.42 -3.14 -2.08
CA GLY A 90 15.94 -3.11 -0.72
C GLY A 90 17.27 -2.36 -0.63
N PHE A 91 17.39 -1.23 -1.33
CA PHE A 91 18.53 -0.32 -1.30
C PHE A 91 18.21 0.91 -0.44
N PHE A 92 19.06 1.22 0.54
CA PHE A 92 18.79 2.20 1.60
C PHE A 92 17.37 2.07 2.14
N TYR A 93 16.94 0.83 2.40
CA TYR A 93 15.52 0.50 2.57
C TYR A 93 14.80 1.34 3.63
N ARG A 94 15.47 1.64 4.74
CA ARG A 94 14.89 2.47 5.81
C ARG A 94 14.57 3.88 5.32
N ILE A 95 15.48 4.49 4.57
CA ILE A 95 15.27 5.82 3.97
C ILE A 95 14.23 5.72 2.85
N ALA A 96 14.36 4.75 1.96
CA ALA A 96 13.44 4.54 0.84
C ALA A 96 12.00 4.34 1.30
N SER A 97 11.76 3.55 2.37
CA SER A 97 10.43 3.32 2.93
C SER A 97 9.79 4.58 3.52
N VAL A 98 10.58 5.43 4.18
CA VAL A 98 10.10 6.72 4.72
C VAL A 98 9.77 7.69 3.59
N VAL A 99 10.67 7.83 2.59
CA VAL A 99 10.42 8.72 1.44
C VAL A 99 9.22 8.25 0.63
N LEU A 100 9.06 6.95 0.43
CA LEU A 100 7.91 6.36 -0.26
C LEU A 100 6.60 6.67 0.48
N PHE A 101 6.56 6.46 1.79
CA PHE A 101 5.40 6.79 2.61
C PHE A 101 5.06 8.29 2.55
N LEU A 102 6.04 9.15 2.81
CA LEU A 102 5.81 10.60 2.84
C LEU A 102 5.36 11.12 1.47
N SER A 103 6.01 10.69 0.38
CA SER A 103 5.66 11.13 -0.98
C SER A 103 4.27 10.66 -1.37
N PHE A 104 3.96 9.38 -1.13
CA PHE A 104 2.65 8.83 -1.47
C PHE A 104 1.53 9.47 -0.64
N THR A 105 1.69 9.52 0.68
CA THR A 105 0.68 10.11 1.58
C THR A 105 0.52 11.60 1.34
N TYR A 106 1.58 12.34 1.02
CA TYR A 106 1.46 13.74 0.61
C TYR A 106 0.55 13.88 -0.62
N ILE A 107 0.81 13.11 -1.69
CA ILE A 107 0.00 13.17 -2.92
C ILE A 107 -1.48 12.88 -2.63
N GLU A 108 -1.76 11.85 -1.82
CA GLU A 108 -3.13 11.49 -1.44
C GLU A 108 -3.84 12.57 -0.63
N LEU A 109 -3.13 13.32 0.21
CA LEU A 109 -3.71 14.37 1.05
C LEU A 109 -4.01 15.66 0.28
N LEU A 110 -3.54 15.81 -0.96
CA LEU A 110 -3.74 17.04 -1.74
C LEU A 110 -5.20 17.27 -2.13
N ASP A 111 -5.93 16.20 -2.46
CA ASP A 111 -7.31 16.33 -2.93
C ASP A 111 -8.16 15.10 -2.61
N LYS A 112 -9.21 15.34 -1.84
CA LYS A 112 -10.22 14.33 -1.51
C LYS A 112 -10.98 13.83 -2.73
N THR A 113 -11.05 14.59 -3.83
CA THR A 113 -11.75 14.14 -5.04
C THR A 113 -11.06 12.95 -5.72
N ASN A 114 -9.75 12.81 -5.52
CA ASN A 114 -8.95 11.70 -6.06
C ASN A 114 -8.88 10.50 -5.08
N TYR A 115 -9.55 10.58 -3.93
CA TYR A 115 -9.47 9.60 -2.87
C TYR A 115 -9.97 8.21 -3.30
N LEU A 116 -9.18 7.19 -2.96
CA LEU A 116 -9.60 5.79 -3.01
C LEU A 116 -9.23 5.09 -1.71
N ASN A 117 -10.14 4.26 -1.18
CA ASN A 117 -9.89 3.44 0.01
C ASN A 117 -8.64 2.54 -0.14
N HIS A 118 -8.30 2.14 -1.36
CA HIS A 118 -7.11 1.36 -1.65
C HIS A 118 -5.82 2.17 -1.48
N TYR A 119 -5.82 3.46 -1.79
CA TYR A 119 -4.66 4.33 -1.59
C TYR A 119 -4.46 4.67 -0.11
N TYR A 120 -5.56 4.83 0.64
CA TYR A 120 -5.47 4.90 2.10
C TYR A 120 -4.79 3.65 2.68
N PHE A 121 -5.19 2.45 2.22
CA PHE A 121 -4.53 1.20 2.63
C PHE A 121 -3.03 1.17 2.27
N VAL A 122 -2.66 1.64 1.07
CA VAL A 122 -1.26 1.75 0.65
C VAL A 122 -0.46 2.64 1.61
N SER A 123 -1.00 3.78 2.04
CA SER A 123 -0.35 4.66 3.03
C SER A 123 -0.10 3.93 4.36
N LEU A 124 -1.08 3.18 4.87
CA LEU A 124 -0.93 2.41 6.11
C LEU A 124 0.12 1.30 5.99
N VAL A 125 0.13 0.57 4.86
CA VAL A 125 1.12 -0.47 4.60
C VAL A 125 2.52 0.13 4.48
N ALA A 126 2.67 1.22 3.73
CA ALA A 126 3.93 1.92 3.56
C ALA A 126 4.48 2.40 4.91
N PHE A 127 3.61 2.92 5.79
CA PHE A 127 3.97 3.27 7.15
C PHE A 127 4.48 2.08 7.96
N LEU A 128 3.74 0.96 7.98
CA LEU A 128 4.13 -0.24 8.71
C LEU A 128 5.48 -0.80 8.23
N MET A 129 5.73 -0.80 6.92
CA MET A 129 6.96 -1.33 6.33
C MET A 129 8.21 -0.62 6.85
N GLN A 130 8.13 0.66 7.26
CA GLN A 130 9.25 1.39 7.83
C GLN A 130 9.87 0.71 9.05
N PHE A 131 9.07 -0.03 9.83
CA PHE A 131 9.50 -0.71 11.04
C PHE A 131 9.99 -2.14 10.79
N LEU A 132 9.58 -2.75 9.69
CA LEU A 132 9.86 -4.17 9.41
C LEU A 132 11.27 -4.39 8.82
N PRO A 133 11.99 -5.46 9.21
CA PRO A 133 13.35 -5.75 8.74
C PRO A 133 13.37 -6.36 7.32
N ALA A 134 12.56 -5.85 6.39
CA ALA A 134 12.39 -6.43 5.05
C ALA A 134 13.62 -6.25 4.14
N ASN A 135 14.67 -5.58 4.59
CA ASN A 135 15.95 -5.45 3.87
C ASN A 135 17.03 -6.42 4.34
N ARG A 136 16.77 -7.28 5.33
CA ARG A 136 17.79 -8.18 5.88
C ARG A 136 18.04 -9.44 5.04
N TYR A 137 17.36 -9.58 3.91
CA TYR A 137 17.60 -10.66 2.94
C TYR A 137 17.17 -10.26 1.53
N CYS A 138 17.81 -10.86 0.52
CA CYS A 138 17.55 -10.62 -0.92
C CYS A 138 17.35 -9.11 -1.22
N SER A 139 18.34 -8.31 -0.84
CA SER A 139 18.32 -6.86 -0.92
C SER A 139 19.70 -6.35 -1.33
N LEU A 140 19.75 -5.16 -1.94
CA LEU A 140 21.01 -4.49 -2.21
C LEU A 140 21.73 -4.09 -0.92
N ASP A 141 21.00 -3.75 0.16
CA ASP A 141 21.61 -3.46 1.46
C ASP A 141 22.45 -4.62 2.00
N VAL A 142 21.99 -5.87 1.84
CA VAL A 142 22.76 -7.06 2.23
C VAL A 142 23.90 -7.32 1.26
N TYR A 143 23.64 -7.20 -0.05
CA TYR A 143 24.67 -7.43 -1.07
C TYR A 143 25.85 -6.48 -0.92
N LEU A 144 25.59 -5.23 -0.54
CA LEU A 144 26.59 -4.17 -0.29
C LEU A 144 27.11 -4.14 1.16
N ASN A 145 26.75 -5.13 2.00
CA ASN A 145 27.13 -5.21 3.42
C ASN A 145 26.73 -3.98 4.27
N LEU A 146 25.70 -3.23 3.86
CA LEU A 146 25.12 -2.12 4.64
C LEU A 146 24.27 -2.62 5.81
N THR A 147 23.87 -3.90 5.79
CA THR A 147 23.08 -4.52 6.86
C THR A 147 23.38 -6.01 7.00
N PRO A 148 23.40 -6.58 8.21
CA PRO A 148 23.63 -8.02 8.37
C PRO A 148 22.46 -8.83 7.81
N LYS A 149 22.84 -9.96 7.22
CA LYS A 149 21.94 -10.95 6.60
C LYS A 149 21.19 -11.74 7.68
N GLN A 150 19.89 -11.96 7.47
CA GLN A 150 19.02 -12.68 8.39
C GLN A 150 18.03 -13.55 7.62
N PHE A 151 17.83 -14.80 8.05
CA PHE A 151 16.91 -15.75 7.40
C PHE A 151 15.59 -15.95 8.16
N ILE A 152 15.56 -15.59 9.44
CA ILE A 152 14.41 -15.79 10.34
C ILE A 152 14.03 -14.47 11.01
N VAL A 153 12.74 -14.23 11.23
CA VAL A 153 12.22 -13.06 11.95
C VAL A 153 11.14 -13.50 12.92
N SER A 154 10.88 -12.69 13.94
CA SER A 154 9.73 -12.89 14.82
C SER A 154 8.43 -12.80 14.02
N LYS A 155 7.51 -13.74 14.25
CA LYS A 155 6.24 -13.93 13.53
C LYS A 155 5.40 -12.66 13.41
N TRP A 156 5.43 -11.78 14.41
CA TRP A 156 4.71 -10.51 14.39
C TRP A 156 5.08 -9.60 13.21
N ASN A 157 6.32 -9.67 12.71
CA ASN A 157 6.76 -8.87 11.55
C ASN A 157 5.91 -9.15 10.30
N ILE A 158 5.48 -10.39 10.13
CA ILE A 158 4.56 -10.80 9.06
C ILE A 158 3.11 -10.63 9.53
N GLY A 159 2.85 -10.94 10.80
CA GLY A 159 1.53 -10.87 11.42
C GLY A 159 0.89 -9.49 11.33
N ILE A 160 1.66 -8.41 11.48
CA ILE A 160 1.13 -7.04 11.43
C ILE A 160 0.58 -6.68 10.05
N LEU A 161 1.22 -7.13 8.97
CA LEU A 161 0.72 -6.93 7.60
C LEU A 161 -0.54 -7.76 7.35
N LYS A 162 -0.58 -9.00 7.85
CA LYS A 162 -1.79 -9.84 7.79
C LYS A 162 -2.94 -9.24 8.58
N PHE A 163 -2.65 -8.67 9.75
CA PHE A 163 -3.63 -7.99 10.59
C PHE A 163 -4.19 -6.76 9.87
N GLN A 164 -3.32 -5.91 9.30
CA GLN A 164 -3.74 -4.75 8.52
C GLN A 164 -4.63 -5.13 7.33
N LEU A 165 -4.29 -6.21 6.62
CA LEU A 165 -5.14 -6.75 5.56
C LEU A 165 -6.47 -7.25 6.12
N GLY A 166 -6.43 -8.00 7.23
CA GLY A 166 -7.62 -8.51 7.92
C GLY A 166 -8.60 -7.40 8.31
N ILE A 167 -8.12 -6.27 8.83
CA ILE A 167 -8.94 -5.09 9.15
C ILE A 167 -9.73 -4.66 7.90
N VAL A 168 -9.05 -4.49 6.76
CA VAL A 168 -9.71 -4.06 5.52
C VAL A 168 -10.79 -5.04 5.10
N TYR A 169 -10.52 -6.35 5.13
CA TYR A 169 -11.53 -7.36 4.76
C TYR A 169 -12.72 -7.39 5.72
N VAL A 170 -12.48 -7.27 7.03
CA VAL A 170 -13.54 -7.23 8.04
C VAL A 170 -14.45 -6.03 7.82
N PHE A 171 -13.89 -4.81 7.74
CA PHE A 171 -14.70 -3.60 7.55
C PHE A 171 -15.34 -3.53 6.16
N ALA A 172 -14.69 -4.05 5.12
CA ALA A 172 -15.29 -4.18 3.80
C ALA A 172 -16.47 -5.17 3.78
N GLY A 173 -16.45 -6.18 4.65
CA GLY A 173 -17.57 -7.09 4.88
C GLY A 173 -18.71 -6.40 5.62
N ILE A 174 -18.41 -5.75 6.76
CA ILE A 174 -19.40 -5.00 7.56
C ILE A 174 -20.12 -3.96 6.71
N ALA A 175 -19.40 -3.20 5.87
CA ALA A 175 -19.98 -2.20 4.98
C ALA A 175 -20.98 -2.79 3.96
N LYS A 176 -20.92 -4.10 3.69
CA LYS A 176 -21.82 -4.81 2.77
C LYS A 176 -22.93 -5.59 3.48
N LEU A 177 -23.02 -5.51 4.80
CA LEU A 177 -24.11 -6.12 5.56
C LEU A 177 -25.35 -5.22 5.55
N ASN A 178 -25.93 -5.03 4.36
CA ASN A 178 -27.17 -4.28 4.14
C ASN A 178 -28.03 -4.94 3.05
N SER A 179 -29.29 -4.54 2.94
CA SER A 179 -30.25 -5.13 2.00
C SER A 179 -29.83 -4.99 0.55
N ASP A 180 -29.32 -3.83 0.17
CA ASP A 180 -28.92 -3.51 -1.20
C ASP A 180 -27.85 -4.48 -1.72
N TRP A 181 -26.94 -4.89 -0.85
CA TRP A 181 -25.87 -5.84 -1.16
C TRP A 181 -26.30 -7.30 -1.01
N LEU A 182 -26.99 -7.65 0.08
CA LEU A 182 -27.28 -9.06 0.42
C LEU A 182 -28.50 -9.62 -0.30
N PHE A 183 -29.56 -8.84 -0.43
CA PHE A 183 -30.83 -9.30 -0.97
C PHE A 183 -31.10 -8.73 -2.37
N ASP A 184 -30.87 -7.42 -2.57
CA ASP A 184 -31.17 -6.79 -3.84
C ASP A 184 -30.05 -6.99 -4.87
N ALA A 185 -28.85 -7.36 -4.43
CA ALA A 185 -27.66 -7.55 -5.25
C ALA A 185 -27.43 -6.38 -6.23
N ASN A 186 -27.71 -5.15 -5.77
CA ASN A 186 -27.69 -3.93 -6.57
C ASN A 186 -26.34 -3.73 -7.31
N PRO A 187 -25.16 -3.95 -6.70
CA PRO A 187 -23.90 -3.82 -7.42
C PRO A 187 -23.81 -4.76 -8.62
N LEU A 188 -24.22 -6.02 -8.44
CA LEU A 188 -24.17 -7.02 -9.50
C LEU A 188 -25.15 -6.68 -10.62
N LYS A 189 -26.39 -6.28 -10.27
CA LYS A 189 -27.40 -5.85 -11.24
C LYS A 189 -26.92 -4.66 -12.08
N ILE A 190 -26.35 -3.64 -11.44
CA ILE A 190 -25.86 -2.43 -12.13
C ILE A 190 -24.64 -2.77 -13.01
N TRP A 191 -23.67 -3.52 -12.51
CA TRP A 191 -22.40 -3.77 -13.22
C TRP A 191 -22.52 -4.77 -14.36
N LEU A 192 -23.29 -5.86 -14.17
CA LEU A 192 -23.55 -6.81 -15.24
C LEU A 192 -24.43 -6.19 -16.33
N GLN A 193 -25.35 -5.29 -15.96
CA GLN A 193 -26.21 -4.62 -16.94
C GLN A 193 -25.44 -3.81 -17.97
N ALA A 194 -24.34 -3.16 -17.55
CA ALA A 194 -23.46 -2.43 -18.46
C ALA A 194 -22.74 -3.34 -19.49
N HIS A 195 -22.69 -4.66 -19.27
CA HIS A 195 -21.92 -5.61 -20.10
C HIS A 195 -22.78 -6.69 -20.77
N HIS A 196 -24.12 -6.55 -20.79
CA HIS A 196 -25.05 -7.52 -21.38
C HIS A 196 -24.88 -7.79 -22.88
N HIS A 197 -24.10 -7.00 -23.60
CA HIS A 197 -23.82 -7.15 -25.02
C HIS A 197 -22.69 -8.16 -25.33
N LEU A 198 -21.99 -8.66 -24.31
CA LEU A 198 -20.97 -9.71 -24.45
C LEU A 198 -21.62 -11.08 -24.17
N PRO A 199 -21.69 -12.00 -25.17
CA PRO A 199 -22.40 -13.26 -25.04
C PRO A 199 -21.59 -14.35 -24.31
N VAL A 200 -20.73 -13.96 -23.36
CA VAL A 200 -19.90 -14.89 -22.59
C VAL A 200 -19.96 -14.46 -21.14
N VAL A 201 -20.55 -15.31 -20.30
CA VAL A 201 -20.55 -15.21 -18.83
C VAL A 201 -19.39 -16.01 -18.28
#